data_AF-A0AAU7GHS7-F1
#
_entry.id   AF-A0AAU7GHS7-F1
#
_cell.length_a   1.000
_cell.length_b   1.000
_cell.length_c   1.000
_cell.angle_alpha   90.00
_cell.angle_beta   90.00
_cell.angle_gamma   90.00
#
_symmetry.space_group_name_H-M   'P 1'
#
loop_
_entity.id
_entity.type
_entity.pdbx_description
1 polymer ?
#
loop_
_entity_poly.entity_id
_entity_poly.type
_entity_poly.pdbx_seq_one_letter_code
_entity_poly.pdbx_strand_id
1 'polypeptide(L)'
;MTQPEWTSDGVALPRMVEEALGANELVFFCGAGVSSAPPSELPGFRGLAREVAISLAHPELVPEDKRVPVQFDVAMGRLDRISSDIHSRVSSLLKAAVTPNDYHRDIWQIATAHSRSPRLVTTNFELALRRGRNRTLYPRELVCRPDATPGK
;
A
#
# COMPACT_ATOMS: atom_id res chain seq x y z
N MET A 1 -34.70 12.55 -15.60
CA MET A 1 -34.33 13.12 -14.28
C MET A 1 -32.94 12.58 -13.95
N THR A 2 -31.90 13.42 -13.99
CA THR A 2 -30.53 13.03 -13.62
C THR A 2 -29.96 14.12 -12.74
N GLN A 3 -29.95 13.86 -11.43
CA GLN A 3 -29.09 14.45 -10.38
C GLN A 3 -29.18 13.59 -9.10
N PRO A 4 -28.19 13.61 -8.18
CA PRO A 4 -26.94 14.36 -8.24
C PRO A 4 -25.71 13.47 -8.44
N GLU A 5 -24.68 14.08 -9.03
CA GLU A 5 -23.28 13.64 -9.03
C GLU A 5 -22.66 14.30 -7.79
N TRP A 6 -22.14 13.54 -6.84
CA TRP A 6 -21.53 14.15 -5.66
C TRP A 6 -20.19 14.77 -6.05
N THR A 7 -20.12 16.10 -6.00
CA THR A 7 -18.91 16.88 -6.23
C THR A 7 -18.36 17.41 -4.92
N SER A 8 -17.18 16.93 -4.53
CA SER A 8 -16.35 17.54 -3.47
C SER A 8 -15.07 18.07 -4.13
N ASP A 9 -14.77 19.35 -3.95
CA ASP A 9 -13.54 20.02 -4.46
C ASP A 9 -13.15 19.67 -5.90
N GLY A 10 -14.14 19.52 -6.79
CA GLY A 10 -13.93 19.23 -8.22
C GLY A 10 -13.75 17.75 -8.56
N VAL A 11 -13.88 16.84 -7.60
CA VAL A 11 -13.93 15.39 -7.85
C VAL A 11 -15.39 14.95 -7.90
N ALA A 12 -15.82 14.51 -9.09
CA ALA A 12 -17.09 13.82 -9.28
C ALA A 12 -16.93 12.35 -8.90
N LEU A 13 -17.63 11.91 -7.85
CA LEU A 13 -17.65 10.50 -7.49
C LEU A 13 -18.58 9.76 -8.47
N PRO A 14 -18.12 8.72 -9.18
CA PRO A 14 -18.99 7.98 -10.08
C PRO A 14 -20.15 7.36 -9.31
N ARG A 15 -21.38 7.53 -9.81
CA ARG A 15 -22.60 7.00 -9.19
C ARG A 15 -22.50 5.51 -8.84
N MET A 16 -21.83 4.72 -9.67
CA MET A 16 -21.60 3.29 -9.41
C MET A 16 -20.82 3.01 -8.11
N VAL A 17 -19.95 3.93 -7.68
CA VAL A 17 -19.20 3.82 -6.42
C VAL A 17 -20.12 4.10 -5.23
N GLU A 18 -20.99 5.10 -5.34
CA GLU A 18 -22.00 5.40 -4.32
C GLU A 18 -23.00 4.25 -4.17
N GLU A 19 -23.51 3.73 -5.28
CA GLU A 19 -24.44 2.59 -5.30
C GLU A 19 -23.78 1.34 -4.69
N ALA A 20 -22.54 1.03 -5.06
CA ALA A 20 -21.80 -0.09 -4.48
C ALA A 20 -21.52 0.11 -2.98
N LEU A 21 -21.29 1.34 -2.53
CA LEU A 21 -21.13 1.66 -1.11
C LEU A 21 -22.44 1.44 -0.35
N GLY A 22 -23.56 1.94 -0.88
CA GLY A 22 -24.89 1.79 -0.28
C GLY A 22 -25.39 0.35 -0.28
N ALA A 23 -25.05 -0.43 -1.30
CA ALA A 23 -25.36 -1.87 -1.40
C ALA A 23 -24.41 -2.77 -0.59
N ASN A 24 -23.38 -2.21 0.07
CA ASN A 24 -22.34 -2.96 0.77
C ASN A 24 -21.56 -3.96 -0.14
N GLU A 25 -21.37 -3.56 -1.40
CA GLU A 25 -20.67 -4.35 -2.42
C GLU A 25 -19.27 -3.80 -2.74
N LEU A 26 -18.98 -2.56 -2.35
CA LEU A 26 -17.70 -1.89 -2.60
C LEU A 26 -16.50 -2.66 -2.03
N VAL A 27 -15.44 -2.80 -2.84
CA VAL A 27 -14.16 -3.41 -2.45
C VAL A 27 -13.03 -2.42 -2.71
N PHE A 28 -12.18 -2.20 -1.70
CA PHE A 28 -10.99 -1.36 -1.84
C PHE A 28 -9.77 -2.21 -2.18
N PHE A 29 -9.04 -1.84 -3.25
CA PHE A 29 -7.74 -2.39 -3.58
C PHE A 29 -6.66 -1.35 -3.26
N CYS A 30 -5.89 -1.60 -2.21
CA CYS A 30 -4.89 -0.68 -1.69
C CYS A 30 -3.49 -1.14 -2.09
N GLY A 31 -2.76 -0.26 -2.79
CA GLY A 31 -1.33 -0.43 -3.08
C GLY A 31 -0.45 0.54 -2.29
N ALA A 32 0.84 0.55 -2.60
CA ALA A 32 1.84 1.34 -1.86
C ALA A 32 1.55 2.86 -1.86
N GLY A 33 0.78 3.35 -2.83
CA GLY A 33 0.36 4.75 -2.90
C GLY A 33 -0.50 5.21 -1.71
N VAL A 34 -1.22 4.30 -1.04
CA VAL A 34 -1.93 4.65 0.20
C VAL A 34 -0.95 5.07 1.30
N SER A 35 0.28 4.56 1.26
CA SER A 35 1.29 4.77 2.29
C SER A 35 2.30 5.87 1.96
N SER A 36 2.20 6.53 0.80
CA SER A 36 3.17 7.54 0.37
C SER A 36 2.94 8.93 0.99
N ALA A 37 1.74 9.21 1.49
CA ALA A 37 1.44 10.52 2.10
C ALA A 37 1.96 10.63 3.54
N PRO A 38 2.33 11.84 4.00
CA PRO A 38 2.70 12.07 5.40
C PRO A 38 1.60 11.66 6.39
N PRO A 39 1.94 11.13 7.57
CA PRO A 39 3.28 10.84 8.08
C PRO A 39 3.76 9.39 7.78
N SER A 40 3.10 8.67 6.86
CA SER A 40 3.50 7.31 6.53
C SER A 40 4.76 7.27 5.67
N GLU A 41 4.81 8.15 4.65
CA GLU A 41 5.97 8.45 3.78
C GLU A 41 6.75 7.22 3.28
N LEU A 42 6.06 6.08 3.10
CA LEU A 42 6.72 4.89 2.60
C LEU A 42 7.14 5.09 1.15
N PRO A 43 8.37 4.69 0.78
CA PRO A 43 8.82 4.78 -0.59
C PRO A 43 8.00 3.83 -1.47
N GLY A 44 7.67 4.29 -2.67
CA GLY A 44 7.26 3.39 -3.74
C GLY A 44 8.38 2.43 -4.15
N PHE A 45 8.08 1.45 -4.99
CA PHE A 45 9.00 0.39 -5.39
C PHE A 45 10.40 0.87 -5.80
N ARG A 46 10.49 1.92 -6.63
CA ARG A 46 11.78 2.51 -7.04
C ARG A 46 12.57 3.08 -5.86
N GLY A 47 11.89 3.74 -4.93
CA GLY A 47 12.53 4.31 -3.73
C GLY A 47 13.10 3.20 -2.84
N LEU A 48 12.31 2.14 -2.63
CA LEU A 48 12.73 0.96 -1.89
C LEU A 48 13.94 0.27 -2.54
N ALA A 49 13.91 0.06 -3.87
CA ALA A 49 15.04 -0.52 -4.60
C ALA A 49 16.30 0.35 -4.48
N ARG A 50 16.14 1.69 -4.51
CA ARG A 50 17.26 2.64 -4.32
C ARG A 50 17.82 2.59 -2.92
N GLU A 51 17.00 2.56 -1.88
CA GLU A 51 17.46 2.46 -0.50
C GLU A 51 18.29 1.19 -0.27
N VAL A 52 17.82 0.07 -0.81
CA VAL A 52 18.54 -1.20 -0.73
C VAL A 52 19.86 -1.12 -1.51
N ALA A 53 19.85 -0.55 -2.71
CA ALA A 53 21.06 -0.35 -3.52
C ALA A 53 22.09 0.53 -2.80
N ILE A 54 21.66 1.63 -2.18
CA ILE A 54 22.52 2.51 -1.37
C ILE A 54 23.08 1.74 -0.16
N SER A 55 22.25 0.97 0.54
CA SER A 55 22.67 0.21 1.73
C SER A 55 23.74 -0.84 1.44
N LEU A 56 23.79 -1.31 0.19
CA LEU A 56 24.76 -2.27 -0.32
C LEU A 56 25.93 -1.60 -1.07
N ALA A 57 26.06 -0.27 -1.00
CA ALA A 57 27.09 0.51 -1.68
C ALA A 57 27.09 0.38 -3.22
N HIS A 58 25.90 0.18 -3.81
CA HIS A 58 25.68 0.10 -5.26
C HIS A 58 24.61 1.09 -5.78
N PRO A 59 24.71 2.39 -5.47
CA PRO A 59 23.70 3.39 -5.87
C PRO A 59 23.55 3.52 -7.41
N GLU A 60 24.56 3.11 -8.18
CA GLU A 60 24.54 3.09 -9.64
C GLU A 60 23.51 2.11 -10.23
N LEU A 61 23.12 1.06 -9.50
CA LEU A 61 22.13 0.09 -9.96
C LEU A 61 20.71 0.67 -9.97
N VAL A 62 20.44 1.67 -9.14
CA VAL A 62 19.16 2.40 -9.10
C VAL A 62 19.44 3.89 -8.94
N PRO A 63 19.74 4.60 -10.05
CA PRO A 63 20.12 6.02 -10.02
C PRO A 63 19.05 6.91 -9.39
N GLU A 64 19.43 8.04 -8.82
CA GLU A 64 18.46 8.98 -8.24
C GLU A 64 17.55 9.61 -9.31
N ASP A 65 18.11 9.97 -10.47
CA ASP A 65 17.35 10.56 -11.57
C ASP A 65 16.29 9.58 -12.10
N LYS A 66 15.01 9.92 -11.85
CA LYS A 66 13.84 9.13 -12.26
C LYS A 66 13.67 9.03 -13.77
N ARG A 67 14.35 9.87 -14.56
CA ARG A 67 14.35 9.79 -16.03
C ARG A 67 15.22 8.64 -16.55
N VAL A 68 16.16 8.14 -15.73
CA VAL A 68 16.97 6.99 -16.10
C VAL A 68 16.14 5.72 -15.95
N PRO A 69 15.88 4.97 -17.04
CA PRO A 69 15.15 3.72 -16.97
C PRO A 69 15.95 2.69 -16.18
N VAL A 70 15.29 1.98 -15.27
CA VAL A 70 15.88 0.93 -14.45
C VAL A 70 15.17 -0.37 -14.76
N GLN A 71 15.93 -1.39 -15.15
CA GLN A 71 15.43 -2.77 -15.22
C GLN A 71 15.46 -3.35 -13.80
N PHE A 72 14.38 -3.15 -13.06
CA PHE A 72 14.35 -3.47 -11.63
C PHE A 72 14.61 -4.95 -11.33
N ASP A 73 14.10 -5.88 -12.13
CA ASP A 73 14.36 -7.31 -11.92
C ASP A 73 15.85 -7.64 -12.04
N VAL A 74 16.54 -7.01 -13.01
CA VAL A 74 17.99 -7.17 -13.19
C VAL A 74 18.75 -6.52 -12.04
N ALA A 75 18.37 -5.30 -11.64
CA ALA A 75 19.00 -4.59 -10.54
C ALA A 75 18.85 -5.35 -9.21
N MET A 76 17.62 -5.75 -8.88
CA MET A 76 17.31 -6.52 -7.66
C MET A 76 17.97 -7.90 -7.69
N GLY A 77 17.99 -8.60 -8.83
CA GLY A 77 18.70 -9.87 -8.95
C GLY A 77 20.22 -9.76 -8.80
N ARG A 78 20.82 -8.62 -9.19
CA ARG A 78 22.24 -8.33 -8.90
C ARG A 78 22.47 -8.07 -7.42
N LEU A 79 21.63 -7.23 -6.80
CA LEU A 79 21.71 -6.94 -5.38
C LEU A 79 21.54 -8.21 -4.53
N ASP A 80 20.63 -9.10 -4.91
CA ASP A 80 20.43 -10.38 -4.22
C ASP A 80 21.65 -11.30 -4.32
N ARG A 81 22.34 -11.36 -5.45
CA ARG A 81 23.61 -12.11 -5.56
C ARG A 81 24.72 -11.53 -4.69
N ILE A 82 24.70 -10.22 -4.44
CA ILE A 82 25.71 -9.53 -3.62
C ILE A 82 25.47 -9.82 -2.13
N SER A 83 24.22 -9.72 -1.67
CA SER A 83 23.92 -9.78 -0.24
C SER A 83 23.36 -11.12 0.23
N SER A 84 22.79 -11.92 -0.67
CA SER A 84 22.07 -13.18 -0.41
C SER A 84 20.93 -13.07 0.62
N ASP A 85 20.47 -11.85 0.91
CA ASP A 85 19.50 -11.54 1.97
C ASP A 85 18.51 -10.42 1.58
N ILE A 86 18.34 -10.15 0.28
CA ILE A 86 17.62 -8.96 -0.22
C ILE A 86 16.20 -8.85 0.33
N HIS A 87 15.51 -9.99 0.40
CA HIS A 87 14.13 -10.09 0.89
C HIS A 87 14.03 -9.71 2.37
N SER A 88 15.04 -10.06 3.17
CA SER A 88 15.07 -9.71 4.59
C SER A 88 15.28 -8.20 4.79
N ARG A 89 16.11 -7.57 3.95
CA ARG A 89 16.37 -6.12 3.99
C ARG A 89 15.13 -5.33 3.60
N VAL A 90 14.53 -5.70 2.46
CA VAL A 90 13.24 -5.14 2.02
C VAL A 90 12.18 -5.33 3.09
N SER A 91 12.05 -6.54 3.64
CA SER A 91 11.07 -6.80 4.69
C SER A 91 11.34 -5.96 5.93
N SER A 92 12.59 -5.70 6.29
CA SER A 92 12.94 -4.90 7.48
C SER A 92 12.59 -3.42 7.28
N LEU A 93 12.83 -2.88 6.08
CA LEU A 93 12.41 -1.53 5.70
C LEU A 93 10.87 -1.39 5.76
N LEU A 94 10.14 -2.36 5.23
CA LEU A 94 8.66 -2.33 5.19
C LEU A 94 8.01 -2.63 6.55
N LYS A 95 8.67 -3.41 7.41
CA LYS A 95 8.19 -3.72 8.78
C LYS A 95 8.51 -2.63 9.80
N ALA A 96 9.29 -1.62 9.42
CA ALA A 96 9.50 -0.44 10.26
C ALA A 96 8.14 0.13 10.68
N ALA A 97 8.05 0.68 11.90
CA ALA A 97 6.79 1.15 12.42
C ALA A 97 6.33 2.39 11.63
N VAL A 98 5.37 2.20 10.73
CA VAL A 98 4.73 3.28 9.98
C VAL A 98 3.56 3.88 10.76
N THR A 99 3.51 5.20 10.83
CA THR A 99 2.38 5.96 11.38
C THR A 99 1.32 6.13 10.28
N PRO A 100 0.06 5.71 10.50
CA PRO A 100 -1.00 5.85 9.49
C PRO A 100 -1.27 7.32 9.13
N ASN A 101 -1.33 7.62 7.83
CA ASN A 101 -1.86 8.88 7.29
C ASN A 101 -3.39 8.90 7.19
N ASP A 102 -3.94 10.02 6.72
CA ASP A 102 -5.39 10.21 6.56
C ASP A 102 -6.01 9.21 5.58
N TYR A 103 -5.32 8.83 4.50
CA TYR A 103 -5.84 7.83 3.55
C TYR A 103 -6.16 6.50 4.23
N HIS A 104 -5.31 6.04 5.15
CA HIS A 104 -5.58 4.82 5.91
C HIS A 104 -6.83 4.95 6.79
N ARG A 105 -7.06 6.13 7.39
CA ARG A 105 -8.22 6.40 8.24
C ARG A 105 -9.49 6.48 7.40
N ASP A 106 -9.45 7.24 6.31
CA ASP A 106 -10.60 7.49 5.44
C ASP A 106 -11.04 6.20 4.75
N ILE A 107 -10.10 5.43 4.18
CA ILE A 107 -10.40 4.12 3.58
C ILE A 107 -11.07 3.21 4.62
N TRP A 108 -10.55 3.17 5.84
CA TRP A 108 -11.14 2.35 6.88
C TRP A 108 -12.55 2.82 7.28
N GLN A 109 -12.73 4.13 7.42
CA GLN A 109 -14.02 4.73 7.74
C GLN A 109 -15.07 4.42 6.67
N ILE A 110 -14.73 4.59 5.39
CA ILE A 110 -15.63 4.31 4.28
C ILE A 110 -15.93 2.80 4.18
N ALA A 111 -14.89 1.95 4.23
CA ALA A 111 -15.04 0.50 4.14
C ALA A 111 -15.88 -0.10 5.27
N THR A 112 -16.07 0.64 6.36
CA THR A 112 -16.84 0.19 7.53
C THR A 112 -18.11 1.00 7.80
N ALA A 113 -18.45 1.96 6.95
CA ALA A 113 -19.60 2.85 7.13
C ALA A 113 -20.94 2.10 7.20
N HIS A 114 -21.10 1.07 6.35
CA HIS A 114 -22.37 0.33 6.20
C HIS A 114 -22.30 -1.13 6.70
N SER A 115 -21.14 -1.60 7.14
CA SER A 115 -20.92 -2.99 7.53
C SER A 115 -19.79 -3.13 8.54
N ARG A 116 -19.87 -4.18 9.38
CA ARG A 116 -18.78 -4.55 10.31
C ARG A 116 -17.67 -5.38 9.69
N SER A 117 -17.84 -5.80 8.43
CA SER A 117 -16.88 -6.60 7.68
C SER A 117 -16.38 -5.78 6.48
N PRO A 118 -15.31 -4.99 6.64
CA PRO A 118 -14.74 -4.22 5.54
C PRO A 118 -14.18 -5.13 4.46
N ARG A 119 -14.43 -4.77 3.20
CA ARG A 119 -13.91 -5.46 2.01
C ARG A 119 -12.67 -4.73 1.50
N LEU A 120 -11.52 -5.11 2.03
CA LEU A 120 -10.25 -4.49 1.72
C LEU A 120 -9.23 -5.54 1.29
N VAL A 121 -8.62 -5.33 0.12
CA VAL A 121 -7.52 -6.11 -0.42
C VAL A 121 -6.29 -5.21 -0.47
N THR A 122 -5.16 -5.65 0.06
CA THR A 122 -3.93 -4.86 0.06
C THR A 122 -2.74 -5.70 -0.41
N THR A 123 -1.88 -5.10 -1.23
CA THR A 123 -0.57 -5.68 -1.62
C THR A 123 0.56 -5.17 -0.73
N ASN A 124 0.23 -4.34 0.26
CA ASN A 124 1.21 -3.69 1.12
C ASN A 124 1.63 -4.61 2.27
N PHE A 125 2.92 -4.60 2.59
CA PHE A 125 3.50 -5.47 3.63
C PHE A 125 3.55 -4.80 5.02
N GLU A 126 3.41 -3.48 5.08
CA GLU A 126 3.33 -2.72 6.32
C GLU A 126 1.96 -2.83 7.00
N LEU A 127 1.92 -2.46 8.30
CA LEU A 127 0.71 -2.58 9.11
C LEU A 127 -0.08 -1.27 9.24
N ALA A 128 0.26 -0.22 8.48
CA ALA A 128 -0.34 1.11 8.60
C ALA A 128 -1.86 1.09 8.37
N LEU A 129 -2.34 0.35 7.36
CA LEU A 129 -3.76 0.21 7.07
C LEU A 129 -4.53 -0.48 8.20
N ARG A 130 -3.93 -1.52 8.81
CA ARG A 130 -4.47 -2.17 10.00
C ARG A 130 -4.49 -1.23 11.21
N ARG A 131 -3.48 -0.37 11.34
CA ARG A 131 -3.34 0.59 12.44
C ARG A 131 -4.26 1.81 12.29
N GLY A 132 -4.62 2.20 11.07
CA GLY A 132 -5.60 3.25 10.78
C GLY A 132 -7.02 2.92 11.25
N ARG A 133 -7.27 1.65 11.61
CA ARG A 133 -8.53 1.20 12.18
C ARG A 133 -8.88 1.91 13.48
N ASN A 134 -10.09 2.47 13.54
CA ASN A 134 -10.65 2.95 14.80
C ASN A 134 -10.94 1.75 15.73
N ARG A 135 -10.18 1.67 16.82
CA ARG A 135 -10.04 0.48 17.67
C ARG A 135 -11.30 0.15 18.49
N THR A 136 -12.24 1.09 18.54
CA THR A 136 -13.48 1.03 19.34
C THR A 136 -14.60 0.21 18.69
N LEU A 137 -14.52 -0.11 17.38
CA LEU A 137 -15.68 -0.59 16.63
C LEU A 137 -15.59 -1.99 15.99
N TYR A 138 -14.40 -2.64 15.90
CA TYR A 138 -14.26 -3.87 15.09
C TYR A 138 -13.37 -4.98 15.70
N PRO A 139 -13.81 -6.27 15.66
CA PRO A 139 -13.03 -7.43 16.14
C PRO A 139 -11.80 -7.72 15.26
N ARG A 140 -10.84 -8.49 15.79
CA ARG A 140 -9.40 -8.50 15.41
C ARG A 140 -9.01 -9.11 14.07
N GLU A 141 -9.90 -9.74 13.31
CA GLU A 141 -9.48 -10.54 12.15
C GLU A 141 -9.37 -9.71 10.87
N LEU A 142 -8.16 -9.18 10.64
CA LEU A 142 -7.66 -8.88 9.31
C LEU A 142 -6.79 -10.07 8.89
N VAL A 143 -7.25 -10.87 7.93
CA VAL A 143 -6.46 -11.97 7.39
C VAL A 143 -5.50 -11.40 6.35
N CYS A 144 -4.35 -10.88 6.80
CA CYS A 144 -3.17 -10.86 5.95
C CYS A 144 -2.74 -12.33 5.81
N ARG A 145 -2.84 -12.94 4.63
CA ARG A 145 -2.15 -14.20 4.36
C ARG A 145 -0.72 -13.86 3.95
N PRO A 146 0.29 -13.94 4.84
CA PRO A 146 1.64 -14.03 4.34
C PRO A 146 1.77 -15.39 3.65
N ASP A 147 2.49 -15.40 2.54
CA ASP A 147 3.04 -16.60 1.91
C ASP A 147 2.06 -17.45 1.08
N ALA A 148 1.95 -17.08 -0.20
CA ALA A 148 1.96 -18.10 -1.24
C ALA A 148 3.36 -18.72 -1.22
N THR A 149 3.52 -19.84 -0.51
CA THR A 149 4.68 -20.71 -0.68
C THR A 149 4.73 -21.08 -2.17
N PRO A 150 5.85 -20.87 -2.89
CA PRO A 150 5.96 -21.38 -4.25
C PRO A 150 5.76 -22.90 -4.18
N GLY A 151 4.77 -23.40 -4.94
CA GLY A 151 4.57 -24.83 -5.09
C GLY A 151 5.86 -25.50 -5.55
N LYS A 152 6.10 -26.68 -4.97
CA LYS A 152 7.23 -27.58 -5.24
C LYS A 152 7.53 -27.76 -6.72
#